data_AF-A0A1G8HC72-F1
#
_entry.id   AF-A0A1G8HC72-F1
#
_cell.length_a   1.000
_cell.length_b   1.000
_cell.length_c   1.000
_cell.angle_alpha   90.00
_cell.angle_beta   90.00
_cell.angle_gamma   90.00
#
_symmetry.space_group_name_H-M   'P 1'
#
loop_
_entity.id
_entity.type
_entity.pdbx_description
1 polymer ?
#
loop_
_entity_poly.entity_id
_entity_poly.type
_entity_poly.pdbx_seq_one_letter_code
_entity_poly.pdbx_strand_id
1 'polypeptide(L)'
;MTTARALLEELETSHERMASLADQLDWDGVTQMWPDTARKFADLKRITLPALPQAERDAAFQSLHRVLTLQNRMLDRILPWMEQARPLLQSFKTHPLPAPDAED
;
A
#
# COMPACT_ATOMS: atom_id res chain seq x y z
N MET A 1 -21.94 -3.49 11.55
CA MET A 1 -20.64 -3.16 12.20
C MET A 1 -19.66 -4.25 11.79
N THR A 2 -18.58 -3.89 11.08
CA THR A 2 -17.51 -4.84 10.71
C THR A 2 -16.70 -5.17 11.96
N THR A 3 -16.42 -6.45 12.20
CA THR A 3 -15.62 -6.88 13.35
C THR A 3 -14.13 -6.59 13.11
N ALA A 4 -13.34 -6.49 14.19
CA ALA A 4 -11.89 -6.32 14.11
C ALA A 4 -11.24 -7.39 13.22
N ARG A 5 -11.72 -8.63 13.34
CA ARG A 5 -11.27 -9.78 12.58
C ARG A 5 -11.57 -9.63 11.09
N ALA A 6 -12.83 -9.35 10.72
CA ALA A 6 -13.19 -9.18 9.31
C ALA A 6 -12.39 -8.06 8.64
N LEU A 7 -12.16 -6.95 9.37
CA LEU A 7 -11.35 -5.85 8.86
C LEU A 7 -9.87 -6.22 8.66
N LEU A 8 -9.31 -7.05 9.55
CA LEU A 8 -7.94 -7.56 9.40
C LEU A 8 -7.82 -8.56 8.24
N GLU A 9 -8.79 -9.45 8.05
CA GLU A 9 -8.84 -10.38 6.92
C GLU A 9 -8.95 -9.63 5.57
N GLU A 10 -9.76 -8.57 5.52
CA GLU A 10 -9.86 -7.68 4.37
C GLU A 10 -8.55 -6.93 4.10
N LEU A 11 -7.89 -6.44 5.15
CA LEU A 11 -6.59 -5.77 5.03
C LEU A 11 -5.51 -6.72 4.53
N GLU A 12 -5.45 -7.94 5.05
CA GLU A 12 -4.52 -8.97 4.61
C GLU A 12 -4.72 -9.27 3.13
N THR A 13 -5.96 -9.55 2.71
CA THR A 13 -6.30 -9.79 1.29
C THR A 13 -5.88 -8.62 0.40
N SER A 14 -6.14 -7.38 0.83
CA SER A 14 -5.70 -6.18 0.11
C SER A 14 -4.18 -6.13 -0.04
N HIS A 15 -3.42 -6.40 1.03
CA HIS A 15 -1.95 -6.36 1.00
C HIS A 15 -1.34 -7.51 0.19
N GLU A 16 -1.93 -8.70 0.21
CA GLU A 16 -1.49 -9.82 -0.62
C GLU A 16 -1.64 -9.49 -2.10
N ARG A 17 -2.78 -8.91 -2.48
CA ARG A 17 -3.02 -8.48 -3.86
C ARG A 17 -2.08 -7.34 -4.25
N MET A 18 -1.92 -6.32 -3.41
CA MET A 18 -0.99 -5.21 -3.68
C MET A 18 0.46 -5.68 -3.76
N ALA A 19 0.89 -6.65 -2.94
CA ALA A 19 2.21 -7.26 -3.04
C ALA A 19 2.39 -8.04 -4.35
N SER A 20 1.38 -8.79 -4.78
CA SER A 20 1.41 -9.50 -6.07
C SER A 20 1.49 -8.54 -7.26
N LEU A 21 0.77 -7.41 -7.21
CA LEU A 21 0.85 -6.36 -8.23
C LEU A 21 2.22 -5.69 -8.23
N ALA A 22 2.78 -5.41 -7.06
CA ALA A 22 4.12 -4.85 -6.91
C ALA A 22 5.21 -5.80 -7.45
N ASP A 23 5.08 -7.11 -7.26
CA ASP A 23 5.99 -8.10 -7.86
C ASP A 23 5.88 -8.15 -9.39
N GLN A 24 4.71 -7.82 -9.95
CA GLN A 24 4.46 -7.71 -11.38
C GLN A 24 4.83 -6.33 -11.95
N LEU A 25 5.32 -5.40 -11.10
CA LEU A 25 5.58 -3.99 -11.43
C LEU A 25 4.33 -3.23 -11.92
N ASP A 26 3.13 -3.71 -11.56
CA ASP A 26 1.86 -3.04 -11.89
C ASP A 26 1.55 -1.95 -10.86
N TRP A 27 2.20 -0.79 -11.03
CA TRP A 27 2.04 0.35 -10.14
C TRP A 27 0.65 1.01 -10.24
N ASP A 28 0.01 0.94 -11.41
CA ASP A 28 -1.35 1.45 -11.60
C ASP A 28 -2.34 0.60 -10.80
N GLY A 29 -2.21 -0.72 -10.84
CA GLY A 29 -2.99 -1.63 -10.00
C GLY A 29 -2.77 -1.37 -8.51
N VAL A 30 -1.51 -1.20 -8.07
CA VAL A 30 -1.19 -0.88 -6.67
C VAL A 30 -1.85 0.44 -6.23
N THR A 31 -1.76 1.49 -7.05
CA THR A 31 -2.30 2.81 -6.72
C THR A 31 -3.83 2.84 -6.71
N GLN A 32 -4.50 2.08 -7.57
CA GLN A 32 -5.97 1.95 -7.56
C GLN A 32 -6.50 1.34 -6.26
N MET A 33 -5.77 0.40 -5.65
CA MET A 33 -6.18 -0.26 -4.39
C MET A 33 -5.89 0.59 -3.14
N TRP A 34 -4.93 1.51 -3.22
CA TRP A 34 -4.43 2.25 -2.07
C TRP A 34 -5.51 3.01 -1.27
N PRO A 35 -6.45 3.76 -1.89
CA PRO A 35 -7.43 4.54 -1.14
C PRO A 35 -8.33 3.69 -0.25
N ASP A 36 -8.77 2.54 -0.76
CA ASP A 36 -9.61 1.60 -0.01
C ASP A 36 -8.84 0.94 1.14
N THR A 37 -7.63 0.46 0.87
CA THR A 37 -6.75 -0.13 1.90
C THR A 37 -6.39 0.89 2.99
N ALA A 38 -6.12 2.14 2.63
CA ALA A 38 -5.84 3.21 3.58
C ALA A 38 -7.06 3.53 4.48
N ARG A 39 -8.26 3.54 3.92
CA ARG A 39 -9.51 3.69 4.68
C ARG A 39 -9.68 2.55 5.70
N LYS A 40 -9.47 1.30 5.27
CA LYS A 40 -9.56 0.12 6.16
C LYS A 40 -8.55 0.19 7.32
N PHE A 41 -7.33 0.66 7.07
CA PHE A 41 -6.34 0.90 8.12
C PHE A 41 -6.78 1.99 9.11
N ALA A 42 -7.37 3.07 8.61
CA ALA A 42 -7.91 4.12 9.47
C ALA A 42 -9.04 3.60 10.36
N ASP A 43 -9.90 2.73 9.81
CA ASP A 43 -10.96 2.07 10.58
C ASP A 43 -10.39 1.09 11.62
N LEU A 44 -9.31 0.37 11.30
CA LEU A 44 -8.66 -0.54 12.25
C LEU A 44 -8.10 0.23 13.45
N LYS A 45 -7.53 1.43 13.24
CA LYS A 45 -7.04 2.29 14.34
C LYS A 45 -8.14 2.71 15.32
N ARG A 46 -9.41 2.72 14.89
CA ARG A 46 -10.54 3.05 15.77
C ARG A 46 -10.94 1.86 16.66
N ILE A 47 -10.42 0.67 16.39
CA ILE A 47 -10.70 -0.54 17.16
C ILE A 47 -9.63 -0.75 18.22
N THR A 48 -10.04 -0.88 19.48
CA THR A 48 -9.14 -1.19 20.59
C THR A 48 -8.82 -2.69 20.61
N LEU A 49 -7.87 -3.14 19.78
CA LEU A 49 -7.43 -4.55 19.73
C LEU A 49 -7.07 -5.16 21.11
N PRO A 50 -6.43 -4.43 22.05
CA PRO A 50 -6.13 -4.97 23.37
C PRO A 50 -7.37 -5.29 24.23
N ALA A 51 -8.54 -4.72 23.90
CA ALA A 51 -9.79 -4.98 24.61
C ALA A 51 -10.51 -6.25 24.13
N LEU A 52 -10.02 -6.90 23.06
CA LEU A 52 -10.60 -8.14 22.55
C LEU A 52 -10.34 -9.32 23.50
N PRO A 53 -11.22 -10.36 23.49
CA PRO A 53 -10.96 -11.64 24.13
C PRO A 53 -9.62 -12.22 23.70
N GLN A 54 -8.92 -12.94 24.60
CA GLN A 54 -7.54 -13.40 24.37
C GLN A 54 -7.37 -14.14 23.03
N ALA A 55 -8.23 -15.09 22.71
CA ALA A 55 -8.16 -15.86 21.47
C ALA A 55 -8.32 -14.97 20.21
N GLU A 56 -9.20 -13.98 20.25
CA GLU A 56 -9.39 -13.04 19.14
C GLU A 56 -8.22 -12.05 19.02
N ARG A 57 -7.66 -11.64 20.16
CA ARG A 57 -6.50 -10.76 20.22
C ARG A 57 -5.26 -11.41 19.62
N ASP A 58 -5.00 -12.67 19.95
CA ASP A 58 -3.85 -13.42 19.42
C ASP A 58 -3.96 -13.59 17.90
N ALA A 59 -5.15 -13.94 17.39
CA ALA A 59 -5.42 -14.00 15.96
C ALA A 59 -5.27 -12.63 15.27
N ALA A 60 -5.73 -11.56 15.93
CA ALA A 60 -5.61 -10.20 15.41
C ALA A 60 -4.14 -9.76 15.31
N PHE A 61 -3.31 -10.09 16.31
CA PHE A 61 -1.87 -9.79 16.26
C PHE A 61 -1.14 -10.58 15.18
N GLN A 62 -1.49 -11.86 14.97
CA GLN A 62 -0.93 -12.65 13.87
C GLN A 62 -1.26 -12.02 12.51
N SER A 63 -2.52 -11.62 12.31
CA SER A 63 -2.97 -10.97 11.07
C SER A 63 -2.26 -9.62 10.87
N LEU A 64 -2.09 -8.82 11.92
CA LEU A 64 -1.36 -7.56 11.87
C LEU A 64 0.12 -7.77 11.49
N HIS A 65 0.78 -8.77 12.08
CA HIS A 65 2.15 -9.13 11.71
C HIS A 65 2.25 -9.52 10.24
N ARG A 66 1.28 -10.27 9.73
CA ARG A 66 1.23 -10.67 8.33
C ARG A 66 1.05 -9.48 7.39
N VAL A 67 0.13 -8.57 7.71
CA VAL A 67 -0.07 -7.31 6.98
C VAL A 67 1.22 -6.49 6.92
N LEU A 68 1.91 -6.30 8.05
CA LEU A 68 3.18 -5.56 8.10
C LEU A 68 4.28 -6.24 7.27
N THR A 69 4.32 -7.57 7.25
CA THR A 69 5.26 -8.34 6.44
C THR A 69 5.02 -8.10 4.95
N LEU A 70 3.76 -8.14 4.51
CA LEU A 70 3.37 -7.89 3.12
C LEU A 70 3.66 -6.44 2.72
N GLN A 71 3.42 -5.48 3.62
CA GLN A 71 3.77 -4.09 3.42
C GLN A 71 5.28 -3.91 3.20
N ASN A 72 6.12 -4.53 4.02
CA ASN A 72 7.58 -4.46 3.85
C ASN A 72 8.00 -5.06 2.50
N ARG A 73 7.45 -6.20 2.12
CA ARG A 73 7.69 -6.81 0.81
C ARG A 73 7.33 -5.87 -0.36
N MET A 74 6.22 -5.14 -0.25
CA MET A 74 5.87 -4.12 -1.24
C MET A 74 6.88 -2.98 -1.27
N LEU A 75 7.31 -2.48 -0.10
CA LEU A 75 8.29 -1.40 0.00
C LEU A 75 9.63 -1.79 -0.64
N ASP A 76 10.06 -3.04 -0.45
CA ASP A 76 11.28 -3.60 -1.07
C ASP A 76 11.22 -3.60 -2.62
N ARG A 77 10.02 -3.51 -3.20
CA ARG A 77 9.83 -3.36 -4.66
C ARG A 77 9.69 -1.90 -5.08
N ILE A 78 8.87 -1.14 -4.37
CA ILE A 78 8.51 0.24 -4.73
C ILE A 78 9.69 1.19 -4.55
N LEU A 79 10.41 1.11 -3.42
CA LEU A 79 11.46 2.08 -3.10
C LEU A 79 12.60 2.05 -4.13
N PRO A 80 13.18 0.89 -4.52
CA PRO A 80 14.20 0.85 -5.56
C PRO A 80 13.70 1.38 -6.90
N TRP A 81 12.45 1.07 -7.28
CA TRP A 81 11.86 1.59 -8.52
C TRP A 81 11.77 3.13 -8.49
N MET A 82 11.31 3.72 -7.39
CA MET A 82 11.26 5.18 -7.22
C MET A 82 12.66 5.82 -7.28
N GLU A 83 13.64 5.19 -6.64
CA GLU A 83 15.04 5.65 -6.68
C GLU A 83 15.61 5.62 -8.10
N GLN A 84 15.27 4.60 -8.90
CA GLN A 84 15.70 4.49 -10.30
C GLN A 84 14.95 5.46 -11.24
N ALA A 85 13.67 5.73 -10.99
CA ALA A 85 12.89 6.66 -11.78
C ALA A 85 13.25 8.13 -11.50
N ARG A 86 13.70 8.44 -10.28
CA ARG A 86 13.99 9.81 -9.83
C ARG A 86 15.01 10.55 -10.72
N PRO A 87 16.17 9.98 -11.12
CA PRO A 87 17.10 10.62 -12.04
C PRO A 87 16.46 10.98 -13.38
N LEU A 88 15.62 10.11 -13.95
CA LEU A 88 14.90 10.37 -15.20
C LEU A 88 13.92 11.54 -15.04
N LEU A 89 13.18 11.59 -13.93
CA LEU A 89 12.29 12.71 -13.63
C LEU A 89 13.07 14.02 -13.41
N GLN A 90 14.28 13.95 -12.85
CA GLN A 90 15.18 15.10 -12.71
C GLN A 90 15.74 15.56 -14.06
N SER A 91 16.05 14.66 -14.98
CA SER A 91 16.57 15.04 -16.30
C SER A 91 15.57 15.89 -17.11
N PHE A 92 14.26 15.66 -16.97
CA PHE A 92 13.25 16.54 -17.59
C PHE A 92 13.27 17.97 -17.06
N LYS A 93 13.73 18.18 -15.81
CA LYS A 93 13.92 19.52 -15.24
C LYS A 93 15.21 20.17 -15.70
N THR A 94 16.28 19.39 -15.80
CA THR A 94 17.61 19.88 -16.22
C THR A 94 17.70 20.11 -17.72
N HIS A 95 16.94 19.36 -18.50
CA HIS A 95 16.87 19.43 -19.96
C HIS A 95 15.40 19.60 -20.38
N PRO A 96 14.81 20.79 -20.18
CA PRO A 96 13.44 21.04 -20.59
C PRO A 96 13.33 20.85 -22.10
N LEU A 97 12.42 19.96 -22.51
CA LEU A 97 12.04 19.86 -23.92
C LEU A 97 11.28 21.14 -24.28
N PRO A 98 11.52 21.73 -25.46
CA PRO A 98 10.70 22.84 -25.92
C PRO A 98 9.26 22.34 -25.94
N ALA A 99 8.39 23.03 -25.19
CA ALA A 99 6.97 22.80 -25.33
C ALA A 99 6.61 23.08 -26.79
N PRO A 100 5.83 22.22 -27.47
CA PRO A 100 5.29 22.59 -28.76
C PRO A 100 4.56 23.92 -28.54
N ASP A 101 5.02 24.96 -29.22
CA ASP A 101 4.42 26.28 -29.15
C ASP A 101 2.91 26.08 -29.30
N ALA A 102 2.14 26.57 -28.33
CA ALA A 102 0.71 26.69 -28.50
C ALA A 102 0.52 27.66 -29.67
N GLU A 103 0.32 27.10 -30.86
CA GLU A 103 -0.05 27.85 -32.06
C GLU A 103 -1.41 28.51 -31.76
N ASP A 104 -1.37 29.81 -31.44
CA ASP A 104 -2.50 30.75 -31.59
C ASP A 104 -2.54 31.28 -33.03
#